data_AF-A0AAD5UKH7-F1
#
_entry.id   AF-A0AAD5UKH7-F1
#
_cell.length_a   1.000
_cell.length_b   1.000
_cell.length_c   1.000
_cell.angle_alpha   90.00
_cell.angle_beta   90.00
_cell.angle_gamma   90.00
#
_symmetry.space_group_name_H-M   'P 1'
#
loop_
_entity.id
_entity.type
_entity.pdbx_description
1 polymer ?
#
loop_
_entity_poly.entity_id
_entity_poly.type
_entity_poly.pdbx_seq_one_letter_code
_entity_poly.pdbx_strand_id
1 'polypeptide(L)'
;MPAQLLLPANNLGKEKTKFQIAQELGLWGLTGALVHTFALGIQNKPVLKRPQLHFVWAAVFVGIGYGAIQFEDHYMKKLEMKRDLLVKRRMQRLAAE
;
A
#
# COMPACT_ATOMS: atom_id res chain seq x y z
N MET A 1 25.35 -20.59 -17.02
CA MET A 1 24.45 -19.46 -17.38
C MET A 1 24.31 -18.55 -16.17
N PRO A 2 24.34 -17.21 -16.31
CA PRO A 2 24.51 -16.32 -15.16
C PRO A 2 23.28 -16.37 -14.24
N ALA A 3 23.54 -16.68 -12.96
CA ALA A 3 22.58 -16.78 -11.87
C ALA A 3 22.04 -15.39 -11.40
N GLN A 4 21.83 -14.46 -12.33
CA GLN A 4 21.52 -13.05 -12.03
C GLN A 4 20.05 -12.67 -12.20
N LEU A 5 19.16 -13.61 -12.59
CA LEU A 5 17.72 -13.35 -12.68
C LEU A 5 16.92 -13.90 -11.49
N LEU A 6 17.57 -14.06 -10.34
CA LEU A 6 16.88 -14.22 -9.06
C LEU A 6 16.70 -12.80 -8.51
N LEU A 7 15.61 -12.13 -8.91
CA LEU A 7 15.17 -10.89 -8.26
C LEU A 7 15.29 -11.09 -6.73
N PRO A 8 16.03 -10.26 -5.99
CA PRO A 8 16.20 -10.47 -4.56
C PRO A 8 14.81 -10.51 -3.91
N ALA A 9 14.49 -11.64 -3.28
CA ALA A 9 13.21 -11.85 -2.60
C ALA A 9 13.02 -10.93 -1.38
N ASN A 10 14.06 -10.18 -1.01
CA ASN A 10 14.14 -9.46 0.26
C ASN A 10 13.09 -8.35 0.46
N ASN A 11 12.30 -8.01 -0.56
CA ASN A 11 11.39 -6.85 -0.52
C ASN A 11 9.92 -7.16 -0.91
N LEU A 12 9.62 -8.32 -1.49
CA LEU A 12 8.23 -8.72 -1.78
C LEU A 12 7.77 -9.57 -0.59
N GLY A 13 6.86 -9.03 0.21
CA GLY A 13 6.24 -9.78 1.32
C GLY A 13 6.83 -9.52 2.69
N LYS A 14 7.71 -8.52 2.83
CA LYS A 14 8.06 -8.02 4.17
C LYS A 14 6.79 -7.50 4.82
N GLU A 15 6.39 -8.16 5.90
CA GLU A 15 5.30 -7.69 6.75
C GLU A 15 5.59 -6.24 7.13
N LYS A 16 4.72 -5.32 6.68
CA LYS A 16 4.86 -3.91 7.02
C LYS A 16 4.85 -3.81 8.55
N THR A 17 5.85 -3.15 9.11
CA THR A 17 5.88 -2.94 10.57
C THR A 17 4.68 -2.09 10.98
N LYS A 18 4.17 -2.28 12.20
CA LYS A 18 3.04 -1.48 12.72
C LYS A 18 3.29 0.03 12.59
N PHE A 19 4.55 0.45 12.68
CA PHE A 19 4.97 1.83 12.49
C PHE A 19 4.80 2.31 11.04
N GLN A 20 5.19 1.49 10.05
CA GLN A 20 4.99 1.82 8.63
C GLN A 20 3.51 1.87 8.27
N ILE A 21 2.71 0.94 8.78
CA ILE A 21 1.25 0.96 8.58
C ILE A 21 0.66 2.24 9.19
N ALA A 22 1.06 2.59 10.41
CA ALA A 22 0.60 3.82 11.06
C ALA A 22 1.02 5.09 10.28
N GLN A 23 2.23 5.11 9.73
CA GLN A 23 2.70 6.20 8.87
C GLN A 23 1.89 6.31 7.57
N GLU A 24 1.66 5.20 6.88
CA GLU A 24 0.86 5.16 5.66
C GLU A 24 -0.59 5.61 5.93
N LEU A 25 -1.22 5.09 6.99
CA LEU A 25 -2.56 5.52 7.41
C LEU A 25 -2.59 7.00 7.79
N GLY A 26 -1.56 7.50 8.49
CA GLY A 26 -1.41 8.92 8.80
C GLY A 26 -1.33 9.79 7.54
N LEU A 27 -0.57 9.35 6.53
CA LEU A 27 -0.49 10.02 5.23
C LEU A 27 -1.85 10.02 4.53
N TRP A 28 -2.56 8.90 4.50
CA TRP A 28 -3.91 8.81 3.96
C TRP A 28 -4.88 9.79 4.66
N GLY A 29 -4.86 9.85 5.99
CA GLY A 29 -5.66 10.79 6.75
C GLY A 29 -5.35 12.26 6.45
N LEU A 30 -4.06 12.60 6.35
CA LEU A 30 -3.62 13.95 5.95
C LEU A 30 -4.07 14.28 4.54
N THR A 31 -3.96 13.35 3.60
CA THR A 31 -4.48 13.52 2.23
C THR A 31 -5.99 13.78 2.25
N GLY A 32 -6.77 13.05 3.06
CA GLY A 32 -8.21 13.30 3.18
C GLY A 32 -8.54 14.70 3.69
N ALA A 33 -7.83 15.17 4.72
CA ALA A 33 -7.97 16.54 5.21
C ALA A 33 -7.61 17.58 4.13
N LEU A 34 -6.51 17.36 3.39
CA LEU A 34 -6.07 18.25 2.30
C LEU A 34 -7.03 18.27 1.11
N VAL A 35 -7.61 17.13 0.75
CA VAL A 35 -8.63 17.06 -0.30
C VAL A 35 -9.86 17.88 0.13
N HIS A 36 -10.26 17.82 1.40
CA HIS A 36 -11.36 18.63 1.89
C HIS A 36 -11.05 20.13 1.89
N THR A 37 -9.85 20.54 2.34
CA THR A 37 -9.44 21.95 2.30
C THR A 37 -9.39 22.47 0.86
N PHE A 38 -8.86 21.68 -0.08
CA PHE A 38 -8.83 22.00 -1.50
C PHE A 38 -10.25 22.15 -2.08
N ALA A 39 -11.15 21.22 -1.77
CA ALA A 39 -12.55 21.30 -2.20
C ALA A 39 -13.27 22.55 -1.65
N LEU A 40 -12.99 22.95 -0.41
CA LEU A 40 -13.51 24.20 0.16
C LEU A 40 -12.94 25.43 -0.57
N GLY A 41 -11.67 25.38 -0.98
CA GLY A 41 -11.03 26.40 -1.81
C GLY A 41 -11.74 26.58 -3.16
N ILE A 42 -12.04 25.49 -3.86
CA ILE A 42 -12.81 25.54 -5.12
C ILE A 42 -14.21 26.13 -4.90
N GLN A 43 -14.84 25.82 -3.77
CA GLN A 43 -16.17 26.32 -3.44
C GLN A 43 -16.17 27.75 -2.87
N ASN A 44 -15.02 28.43 -2.78
CA ASN A 44 -14.85 29.72 -2.12
C ASN A 44 -15.44 29.76 -0.70
N LYS A 45 -15.39 28.63 0.01
CA LYS A 45 -15.91 28.51 1.38
C LYS A 45 -14.79 28.67 2.39
N PRO A 46 -15.04 29.33 3.54
CA PRO A 46 -14.05 29.47 4.59
C PRO A 46 -13.66 28.12 5.18
N VAL A 47 -12.36 27.80 5.11
CA VAL A 47 -11.77 26.50 5.46
C VAL A 47 -12.00 26.11 6.94
N LEU A 48 -12.01 27.11 7.82
CA LEU A 48 -12.11 26.93 9.27
C LEU A 48 -13.55 27.00 9.81
N LYS A 49 -14.56 27.18 8.95
CA LYS A 49 -15.96 27.33 9.41
C LYS A 49 -16.53 26.05 10.01
N ARG A 50 -16.00 24.87 9.64
CA ARG A 50 -16.40 23.55 10.15
C ARG A 50 -15.19 22.63 10.32
N PRO A 51 -14.34 22.83 11.34
CA PRO A 51 -13.10 22.07 11.50
C PRO A 51 -13.34 20.57 11.69
N GLN A 52 -14.47 20.21 12.32
CA GLN A 52 -14.92 18.83 12.49
C GLN A 52 -15.06 18.04 11.18
N LEU A 53 -15.36 18.69 10.06
CA LEU A 53 -15.48 18.00 8.78
C LEU A 53 -14.11 17.51 8.27
N HIS A 54 -13.02 18.22 8.55
CA HIS A 54 -11.66 17.76 8.20
C HIS A 54 -11.33 16.44 8.90
N PHE A 55 -11.76 16.27 10.15
CA PHE A 55 -11.60 15.01 10.88
C PHE A 55 -12.43 13.87 10.29
N VAL A 56 -13.66 14.16 9.85
CA VAL A 56 -14.50 13.16 9.15
C VAL A 56 -13.83 12.73 7.85
N TRP A 57 -13.35 13.67 7.03
CA TRP A 57 -12.66 13.36 5.79
C TRP A 57 -11.32 12.63 6.01
N ALA A 58 -10.57 13.02 7.03
CA ALA A 58 -9.37 12.29 7.42
C ALA A 58 -9.69 10.84 7.80
N ALA A 59 -10.73 10.62 8.63
CA ALA A 59 -11.16 9.28 9.03
C ALA A 59 -11.62 8.43 7.83
N VAL A 60 -12.35 9.01 6.88
CA VAL A 60 -12.77 8.33 5.65
C VAL A 60 -11.55 7.87 4.85
N PHE A 61 -10.57 8.75 4.64
CA PHE A 61 -9.38 8.40 3.88
C PHE A 61 -8.46 7.42 4.63
N VAL A 62 -8.37 7.49 5.96
CA VAL A 62 -7.71 6.44 6.77
C VAL A 62 -8.38 5.08 6.51
N GLY A 63 -9.71 5.03 6.49
CA GLY A 63 -10.46 3.82 6.18
C GLY A 63 -10.17 3.28 4.78
N ILE A 64 -10.12 4.16 3.77
CA ILE A 64 -9.73 3.80 2.39
C ILE A 64 -8.29 3.28 2.36
N GLY A 65 -7.36 3.98 3.02
CA GLY A 65 -5.95 3.58 3.12
C GLY A 65 -5.78 2.20 3.74
N TYR A 66 -6.53 1.91 4.82
CA TYR A 66 -6.52 0.58 5.45
C TYR A 66 -6.98 -0.52 4.48
N GLY A 67 -8.06 -0.27 3.73
CA GLY A 67 -8.52 -1.20 2.70
C GLY A 67 -7.50 -1.39 1.57
N ALA A 68 -6.85 -0.33 1.14
CA ALA A 68 -5.82 -0.39 0.10
C ALA A 68 -4.58 -1.19 0.54
N ILE A 69 -4.13 -1.03 1.79
CA ILE A 69 -3.02 -1.79 2.37
C ILE A 69 -3.35 -3.28 2.42
N GLN A 70 -4.54 -3.64 2.91
CA GLN A 70 -5.02 -5.03 2.94
C GLN A 70 -5.06 -5.65 1.53
N PHE A 71 -5.51 -4.87 0.55
CA PHE A 71 -5.55 -5.30 -0.85
C PHE A 71 -4.14 -5.50 -1.41
N GLU A 72 -3.23 -4.54 -1.20
CA GLU A 72 -1.82 -4.66 -1.62
C GLU A 72 -1.18 -5.93 -1.04
N ASP A 73 -1.30 -6.15 0.27
CA ASP A 73 -0.75 -7.32 0.96
C ASP A 73 -1.28 -8.63 0.38
N HIS A 74 -2.57 -8.69 0.04
CA HIS A 74 -3.17 -9.89 -0.56
C HIS A 74 -2.63 -10.17 -1.97
N TYR A 75 -2.42 -9.13 -2.77
CA TYR A 75 -1.90 -9.28 -4.13
C TYR A 75 -0.41 -9.63 -4.12
N MET A 76 0.38 -9.03 -3.23
CA MET A 76 1.79 -9.35 -3.07
C MET A 76 2.00 -10.82 -2.65
N LYS A 77 1.23 -11.31 -1.68
CA LYS A 77 1.24 -12.74 -1.29
C LYS A 77 0.93 -13.67 -2.47
N LYS A 78 -0.05 -13.32 -3.31
CA LYS A 78 -0.36 -14.11 -4.52
C LYS A 78 0.77 -14.10 -5.54
N LEU A 79 1.45 -12.96 -5.71
CA LEU A 79 2.59 -12.83 -6.62
C LEU A 79 3.79 -13.64 -6.12
N GLU A 80 4.07 -13.61 -4.81
CA GLU A 80 5.09 -14.45 -4.17
C GLU A 80 4.83 -15.94 -4.39
N MET A 81 3.61 -16.41 -4.12
CA MET A 81 3.27 -17.82 -4.37
C MET A 81 3.50 -18.24 -5.83
N LYS A 82 3.08 -17.41 -6.79
CA LYS A 82 3.30 -17.69 -8.21
C LYS A 82 4.78 -17.70 -8.56
N ARG A 83 5.55 -16.78 -8.01
CA ARG A 83 7.00 -16.71 -8.19
C ARG A 83 7.68 -17.97 -7.63
N ASP A 84 7.36 -18.37 -6.41
CA ASP A 84 7.97 -19.54 -5.77
C ASP A 84 7.70 -20.82 -6.56
N LEU A 85 6.48 -20.96 -7.12
CA LEU A 85 6.15 -22.05 -8.02
C LEU A 85 7.00 -22.05 -9.29
N LEU A 86 7.23 -20.88 -9.91
CA LEU A 86 8.07 -20.75 -11.10
C LEU A 86 9.54 -21.07 -10.80
N VAL A 87 10.05 -20.57 -9.68
CA VAL A 87 11.43 -20.85 -9.23
C VAL A 87 11.60 -22.34 -8.95
N LYS A 88 10.66 -22.98 -8.24
CA LYS A 88 10.69 -24.42 -7.97
C LYS A 88 10.71 -25.24 -9.25
N ARG A 89 9.85 -24.91 -10.23
CA ARG A 89 9.82 -25.58 -11.54
C ARG A 89 11.13 -25.41 -12.30
N ARG A 90 11.76 -24.22 -12.23
CA ARG A 90 13.05 -23.96 -12.88
C ARG A 90 14.17 -24.80 -12.24
N MET A 91 14.22 -24.85 -10.91
CA MET A 91 15.20 -25.68 -10.19
C MET A 91 15.06 -27.17 -10.52
N GLN A 92 13.82 -27.66 -10.63
CA GLN A 92 13.56 -29.05 -11.04
C GLN A 92 14.05 -29.37 -12.45
N ARG A 93 13.91 -28.42 -13.41
CA ARG A 93 14.45 -28.60 -14.77
C ARG A 93 15.98 -28.63 -14.77
N LEU A 94 16.61 -27.72 -14.03
CA LEU A 94 18.07 -27.65 -13.91
C LEU A 94 18.67 -28.88 -13.19
N ALA A 95 17.91 -29.56 -12.34
CA ALA A 95 18.36 -30.77 -11.66
C ALA A 95 18.13 -32.05 -12.49
N ALA A 96 17.33 -31.97 -13.55
CA ALA A 96 17.06 -33.08 -14.48
C ALA A 96 17.95 -33.03 -15.74
N GLU A 97 18.67 -31.92 -15.94
CA GLU A 97 19.77 -31.76 -16.90
C GLU A 97 21.11 -32.14 -16.24
#